data_AF-A0A371Q8H6-F1
#
_entry.id   AF-A0A371Q8H6-F1
#
_cell.length_a   1.000
_cell.length_b   1.000
_cell.length_c   1.000
_cell.angle_alpha   90.00
_cell.angle_beta   90.00
_cell.angle_gamma   90.00
#
_symmetry.space_group_name_H-M   'P 1'
#
loop_
_entity.id
_entity.type
_entity.pdbx_description
1 polymer ?
#
loop_
_entity_poly.entity_id
_entity_poly.type
_entity_poly.pdbx_seq_one_letter_code
_entity_poly.pdbx_strand_id
1 'polypeptide(L)' 'MTMFHRHDDYDRSARITNDALDYGDSEGSDLEFASLVVNSMLEQGRREDEGTYPPAGHDYPRRDR' A
#
# COMPACT_ATOMS: atom_id res chain seq x y z
N MET A 1 21.33 7.56 -11.41
CA MET A 1 21.16 7.61 -9.94
C MET A 1 19.78 7.05 -9.62
N THR A 2 19.67 5.75 -9.33
CA THR A 2 18.40 5.04 -9.10
C THR A 2 18.55 4.07 -7.93
N MET A 3 18.99 4.59 -6.77
CA MET A 3 19.21 3.78 -5.56
C MET A 3 18.35 4.19 -4.37
N PHE A 4 17.55 5.26 -4.46
CA PHE A 4 16.74 5.74 -3.33
C PHE A 4 15.29 5.19 -3.30
N HIS A 5 14.68 4.82 -4.43
CA HIS A 5 13.29 4.30 -4.43
C HIS A 5 13.16 2.92 -3.76
N ARG A 6 14.12 2.02 -4.01
CA ARG A 6 14.00 0.61 -3.59
C ARG A 6 13.99 0.37 -2.08
N HIS A 7 14.53 1.32 -1.31
CA HIS A 7 14.61 1.21 0.15
C HIS A 7 13.31 1.70 0.81
N ASP A 8 12.72 2.78 0.27
CA ASP A 8 11.46 3.35 0.75
C ASP A 8 10.26 2.40 0.57
N ASP A 9 10.19 1.64 -0.52
CA ASP A 9 9.07 0.71 -0.77
C ASP A 9 9.13 -0.54 0.12
N TYR A 10 10.34 -1.00 0.45
CA TYR A 10 10.53 -2.08 1.42
C TYR A 10 10.12 -1.63 2.82
N ASP A 11 10.43 -0.39 3.18
CA ASP A 11 9.98 0.24 4.42
C ASP A 11 8.45 0.42 4.45
N ARG A 12 7.82 0.80 3.32
CA ARG A 12 6.36 1.00 3.22
C ARG A 12 5.58 -0.30 3.36
N SER A 13 5.98 -1.33 2.62
CA SER A 13 5.34 -2.65 2.68
C SER A 13 5.46 -3.28 4.08
N ALA A 14 6.65 -3.18 4.70
CA ALA A 14 6.86 -3.64 6.07
C ALA A 14 5.97 -2.90 7.09
N ARG A 15 5.80 -1.58 6.98
CA ARG A 15 4.91 -0.81 7.86
C ARG A 15 3.45 -1.23 7.71
N ILE A 16 2.97 -1.33 6.46
CA ILE A 16 1.60 -1.76 6.16
C ILE A 16 1.30 -3.14 6.77
N THR A 17 2.24 -4.08 6.66
CA THR A 17 2.08 -5.41 7.25
C THR A 17 2.05 -5.36 8.77
N ASN A 18 2.90 -4.55 9.41
CA ASN A 18 2.89 -4.40 10.87
C ASN A 18 1.59 -3.76 11.38
N ASP A 19 1.10 -2.70 10.73
CA ASP A 19 -0.15 -2.03 11.10
C ASP A 19 -1.35 -2.97 10.99
N ALA A 20 -1.34 -3.86 9.99
CA ALA A 20 -2.40 -4.86 9.83
C ALA A 20 -2.37 -5.94 10.90
N LEU A 21 -1.18 -6.34 11.36
CA LEU A 21 -1.02 -7.26 12.48
C LEU A 21 -1.50 -6.63 13.78
N ASP A 22 -1.15 -5.37 14.04
CA ASP A 22 -1.59 -4.62 15.21
C ASP A 22 -3.11 -4.44 15.23
N TYR A 23 -3.70 -4.10 14.07
CA TYR A 23 -5.16 -4.04 13.91
C TYR A 23 -5.81 -5.39 14.20
N GLY A 24 -5.23 -6.50 13.71
CA GLY A 24 -5.78 -7.84 13.90
C GLY A 24 -5.67 -8.39 15.32
N ASP A 25 -4.82 -7.81 16.16
CA ASP A 25 -4.71 -8.14 17.59
C ASP A 25 -5.78 -7.41 18.44
N SER A 26 -6.47 -6.41 17.85
CA SER A 26 -7.50 -5.64 18.56
C SER A 26 -8.84 -6.38 18.66
N GLU A 27 -9.50 -6.30 19.82
CA GLU A 27 -10.83 -6.89 20.00
C GLU A 27 -11.85 -6.25 19.05
N GLY A 28 -12.54 -7.09 18.28
CA GLY A 28 -13.54 -6.65 17.30
C GLY A 28 -12.97 -6.32 15.92
N SER A 29 -11.67 -6.59 15.68
CA SER A 29 -11.06 -6.41 14.36
C SER A 29 -11.71 -7.31 13.30
N ASP A 30 -12.03 -6.73 12.15
CA ASP A 30 -12.44 -7.48 10.96
C ASP A 30 -11.19 -7.86 10.15
N LEU A 31 -10.68 -9.08 10.42
CA LEU A 31 -9.47 -9.60 9.77
C LEU A 31 -9.63 -9.77 8.26
N GLU A 32 -10.86 -10.06 7.79
CA GLU A 32 -11.13 -10.23 6.36
C GLU A 32 -11.05 -8.88 5.65
N PHE A 33 -11.66 -7.85 6.22
CA PHE A 33 -11.56 -6.48 5.73
C PHE A 33 -10.11 -5.96 5.77
N ALA A 34 -9.39 -6.19 6.87
CA ALA A 34 -7.99 -5.77 7.00
C ALA A 34 -7.10 -6.42 5.92
N SER A 35 -7.26 -7.73 5.69
CA SER A 35 -6.54 -8.46 4.64
C SER A 35 -6.85 -7.90 3.25
N LEU A 36 -8.11 -7.54 2.98
CA LEU A 36 -8.52 -6.92 1.71
C LEU A 36 -7.82 -5.57 1.49
N VAL A 37 -7.81 -4.71 2.51
CA VAL A 37 -7.18 -3.39 2.45
C VAL A 37 -5.66 -3.50 2.23
N VAL A 38 -4.99 -4.39 2.97
CA VAL A 38 -3.54 -4.62 2.81
C VAL A 38 -3.19 -5.10 1.40
N ASN A 39 -3.91 -6.10 0.89
CA ASN A 39 -3.68 -6.62 -0.46
C ASN A 39 -3.90 -5.53 -1.53
N SER A 40 -4.92 -4.69 -1.36
CA SER A 40 -5.17 -3.57 -2.27
C SER A 40 -4.01 -2.56 -2.28
N MET A 41 -3.43 -2.24 -1.12
CA MET A 41 -2.31 -1.30 -1.03
C MET A 41 -1.01 -1.86 -1.62
N LEU A 42 -0.73 -3.15 -1.40
CA LEU A 42 0.43 -3.82 -2.00
C LEU A 42 0.31 -3.90 -3.53
N GLU A 43 -0.86 -4.25 -4.04
CA GLU A 43 -1.13 -4.30 -5.48
C GLU A 43 -1.06 -2.90 -6.11
N GLN A 44 -1.52 -1.86 -5.42
CA GLN A 44 -1.33 -0.48 -5.86
C GLN A 44 0.15 -0.12 -5.95
N GLY A 45 0.95 -0.38 -4.91
CA GLY A 45 2.39 -0.11 -4.93
C GLY A 45 3.09 -0.82 -6.09
N ARG A 46 2.76 -2.10 -6.33
CA ARG A 46 3.26 -2.85 -7.49
C ARG A 46 2.91 -2.19 -8.83
N ARG A 47 1.68 -1.67 -8.98
CA ARG A 47 1.26 -0.98 -10.21
C ARG A 47 1.88 0.40 -10.37
N GLU A 48 2.13 1.10 -9.26
CA GLU A 48 2.89 2.37 -9.24
C GLU A 48 4.32 2.12 -9.77
N ASP A 49 4.99 1.06 -9.31
CA ASP A 49 6.33 0.66 -9.79
C ASP A 49 6.34 0.29 -11.29
N GLU A 50 5.28 -0.36 -11.76
CA GLU A 50 5.10 -0.71 -13.17
C GLU A 50 4.67 0.48 -14.03
N GLY A 51 4.39 1.64 -13.43
CA GLY A 51 3.87 2.82 -14.13
C GLY A 51 2.46 2.63 -14.69
N THR A 52 1.72 1.64 -14.20
CA THR A 52 0.34 1.32 -14.61
C THR A 52 -0.71 1.86 -13.63
N TYR A 53 -0.26 2.48 -12.53
CA TYR A 53 -1.10 3.23 -11.62
C TYR A 53 -0.93 4.75 -11.82
N PRO A 54 -2.02 5.54 -11.81
CA PRO A 54 -3.41 5.07 -11.73
C PRO A 54 -3.86 4.41 -13.04
N PRO A 55 -4.89 3.51 -12.99
CA PRO A 55 -5.42 2.87 -14.18
C PRO A 55 -5.85 3.91 -15.23
N ALA A 56 -5.75 3.56 -16.52
CA ALA A 56 -6.17 4.45 -17.58
C ALA A 56 -7.61 4.95 -17.38
N GLY A 57 -7.82 6.27 -17.50
CA GLY A 57 -9.12 6.91 -17.27
C GLY A 57 -9.44 7.22 -15.81
N HIS A 58 -8.57 6.87 -14.86
CA HIS A 58 -8.67 7.33 -13.48
C HIS A 58 -7.70 8.48 -13.21
N ASP A 59 -8.26 9.65 -12.92
CA ASP A 59 -7.50 10.78 -12.40
C ASP A 59 -7.78 10.87 -10.90
N TYR A 60 -6.90 10.27 -10.09
CA TYR A 60 -6.98 10.45 -8.65
C TYR A 60 -6.48 11.86 -8.32
N PRO A 61 -7.15 12.59 -7.42
CA PRO A 61 -6.66 13.87 -6.97
C PRO A 61 -5.23 13.68 -6.49
N ARG A 62 -4.27 14.27 -7.20
CA ARG A 62 -2.92 14.38 -6.69
C ARG A 62 -3.05 15.14 -5.38
N ARG A 63 -2.67 14.52 -4.27
CA ARG A 63 -2.40 15.25 -3.03
C ARG A 63 -1.19 16.13 -3.34
N ASP A 64 -1.46 17.28 -3.95
CA ASP A 64 -0.48 18.33 -4.07
C ASP A 64 -0.03 18.73 -2.65
N ARG A 65 1.28 18.90 -2.59
CA ARG A 65 2.19 19.12 -1.46
C ARG A 65 1.73 20.12 -0.40
#